data_AF-A0AAU3VFT8-F1
#
_entry.id   AF-A0AAU3VFT8-F1
#
_cell.length_a   1.000
_cell.length_b   1.000
_cell.length_c   1.000
_cell.angle_alpha   90.00
_cell.angle_beta   90.00
_cell.angle_gamma   90.00
#
_symmetry.space_group_name_H-M   'P 1'
#
loop_
_entity.id
_entity.type
_entity.pdbx_description
1 polymer ?
#
loop_
_entity_poly.entity_id
_entity_poly.type
_entity_poly.pdbx_seq_one_letter_code
_entity_poly.pdbx_strand_id
1 'polypeptide(L)'
;MTTAPAVLGVDTGSPGLREADHLVHHLVDRLGLPADTVACTHLVRGGDPHTAVSLTLPDPAAAQAAWRSLTETSGTGAPLGVFLAGRGHGPAPLAEAAAGAAAEAAALSGGRAVVYPGVDGLTGTVTVADLLARTAITRLVVLGSPADERPAPDAEVLTARHVRPEWRAGELVLPLVPAVGGRLAPFEVPNPTPCCADH
;
A
#
# COMPACT_ATOMS: atom_id res chain seq x y z
N MET A 1 16.87 12.25 -18.16
CA MET A 1 17.00 10.84 -17.74
C MET A 1 16.16 10.68 -16.49
N THR A 2 15.05 9.97 -16.56
CA THR A 2 14.28 9.60 -15.36
C THR A 2 15.08 8.49 -14.67
N THR A 3 15.48 8.69 -13.42
CA THR A 3 16.19 7.67 -12.65
C THR A 3 15.23 6.53 -12.30
N ALA A 4 15.74 5.30 -12.15
CA ALA A 4 14.91 4.18 -11.74
C ALA A 4 14.35 4.39 -10.33
N PRO A 5 13.10 3.97 -10.06
CA PRO A 5 12.50 4.09 -8.74
C PRO A 5 13.27 3.25 -7.72
N ALA A 6 13.26 3.70 -6.47
CA ALA A 6 13.91 3.02 -5.35
C ALA A 6 12.90 2.70 -4.27
N VAL A 7 13.02 1.52 -3.66
CA VAL A 7 12.08 1.03 -2.66
C VAL A 7 12.75 1.01 -1.29
N LEU A 8 12.13 1.70 -0.33
CA LEU A 8 12.48 1.69 1.07
C LEU A 8 11.48 0.80 1.83
N GLY A 9 11.98 -0.19 2.55
CA GLY A 9 11.19 -1.01 3.47
C GLY A 9 11.26 -0.45 4.88
N VAL A 10 10.15 -0.48 5.61
CA VAL A 10 10.06 -0.02 7.00
C VAL A 10 9.17 -0.98 7.79
N ASP A 11 9.56 -1.29 9.01
CA ASP A 11 8.77 -2.13 9.90
C ASP A 11 8.92 -1.68 11.36
N THR A 12 7.79 -1.61 12.06
CA THR A 12 7.70 -1.26 13.49
C THR A 12 7.00 -2.36 14.30
N GLY A 13 6.73 -3.52 13.70
CA GLY A 13 5.94 -4.59 14.33
C GLY A 13 4.46 -4.24 14.43
N SER A 14 3.89 -3.53 13.45
CA SER A 14 2.49 -3.06 13.50
C SER A 14 1.52 -4.25 13.55
N PRO A 15 0.71 -4.42 14.60
CA PRO A 15 -0.07 -5.64 14.83
C PRO A 15 -1.24 -5.81 13.84
N GLY A 16 -1.63 -4.75 13.15
CA GLY A 16 -2.76 -4.75 12.23
C GLY A 16 -2.59 -3.77 11.08
N LEU A 17 -3.50 -3.90 10.10
CA LEU A 17 -3.53 -3.05 8.91
C LEU A 17 -3.77 -1.58 9.26
N ARG A 18 -4.62 -1.29 10.25
CA ARG A 18 -4.95 0.08 10.63
C ARG A 18 -3.72 0.83 11.16
N GLU A 19 -2.95 0.20 12.03
CA GLU A 19 -1.71 0.76 12.57
C GLU A 19 -0.68 0.96 11.45
N ALA A 20 -0.59 0.03 10.51
CA ALA A 20 0.30 0.14 9.36
C ALA A 20 -0.13 1.26 8.39
N ASP A 21 -1.42 1.46 8.15
CA ASP A 21 -1.93 2.58 7.34
C ASP A 21 -1.59 3.93 7.98
N HIS A 22 -1.79 4.04 9.29
CA HIS A 22 -1.38 5.22 10.04
C HIS A 22 0.13 5.45 9.95
N LEU A 23 0.94 4.39 10.02
CA LEU A 23 2.37 4.47 9.83
C LEU A 23 2.71 4.98 8.43
N VAL A 24 2.05 4.48 7.37
CA VAL A 24 2.25 4.96 5.99
C VAL A 24 2.01 6.47 5.91
N HIS A 25 0.85 6.95 6.36
CA HIS A 25 0.54 8.38 6.30
C HIS A 25 1.52 9.21 7.13
N HIS A 26 1.87 8.74 8.34
CA HIS A 26 2.86 9.39 9.17
C HIS A 26 4.22 9.51 8.48
N LEU A 27 4.69 8.45 7.82
CA LEU A 27 5.97 8.45 7.11
C LEU A 27 5.94 9.39 5.90
N VAL A 28 4.86 9.35 5.11
CA VAL A 28 4.68 10.23 3.95
C VAL A 28 4.73 11.70 4.38
N ASP A 29 3.98 12.07 5.41
CA ASP A 29 3.92 13.44 5.93
C ASP A 29 5.26 13.87 6.55
N ARG A 30 5.81 13.03 7.44
CA ARG A 30 7.05 13.33 8.17
C ARG A 30 8.25 13.49 7.25
N LEU A 31 8.34 12.66 6.21
CA LEU A 31 9.46 12.67 5.27
C LEU A 31 9.24 13.64 4.11
N GLY A 32 8.05 14.24 4.00
CA GLY A 32 7.69 15.15 2.89
C GLY A 32 7.80 14.46 1.53
N LEU A 33 7.29 13.23 1.43
CA LEU A 33 7.46 12.40 0.24
C LEU A 33 6.70 12.98 -0.96
N PRO A 34 7.24 12.82 -2.19
CA PRO A 34 6.63 13.38 -3.39
C PRO A 34 5.29 12.70 -3.72
N ALA A 35 4.42 13.41 -4.44
CA ALA A 35 3.05 12.96 -4.76
C ALA A 35 2.98 11.71 -5.66
N ASP A 36 4.07 11.35 -6.33
CA ASP A 36 4.18 10.13 -7.13
C ASP A 36 4.67 8.90 -6.33
N THR A 37 4.83 9.05 -5.01
CA THR A 37 5.13 7.95 -4.09
C THR A 37 4.01 6.91 -4.12
N VAL A 38 4.39 5.64 -4.18
CA VAL A 38 3.49 4.53 -3.90
C VAL A 38 3.90 3.90 -2.59
N ALA A 39 2.99 3.87 -1.61
CA ALA A 39 3.22 3.24 -0.32
C ALA A 39 2.28 2.05 -0.13
N CYS A 40 2.85 0.91 0.26
CA CYS A 40 2.11 -0.34 0.41
C CYS A 40 2.31 -0.94 1.80
N THR A 41 1.28 -1.64 2.29
CA THR A 41 1.36 -2.52 3.46
C THR A 41 1.57 -3.97 3.04
N HIS A 42 2.40 -4.69 3.77
CA HIS A 42 2.81 -6.08 3.50
C HIS A 42 2.62 -6.94 4.74
N LEU A 43 1.93 -8.07 4.59
CA LEU A 43 1.69 -8.99 5.70
C LEU A 43 2.94 -9.84 5.96
N VAL A 44 3.47 -9.76 7.17
CA VAL A 44 4.57 -10.60 7.65
C VAL A 44 3.97 -11.79 8.37
N ARG A 45 4.18 -12.99 7.82
CA ARG A 45 3.58 -14.23 8.32
C ARG A 45 4.52 -15.08 9.20
N GLY A 46 5.83 -14.83 9.11
CA GLY A 46 6.84 -15.57 9.88
C GLY A 46 7.11 -14.92 11.23
N GLY A 47 7.35 -15.73 12.27
CA GLY A 47 7.54 -15.24 13.63
C GLY A 47 6.22 -14.72 14.23
N ASP A 48 6.27 -13.55 14.85
CA ASP A 48 5.09 -12.84 15.35
C ASP A 48 4.38 -12.14 14.18
N PRO A 49 3.14 -12.51 13.80
CA PRO A 49 2.47 -11.90 12.66
C PRO A 49 2.22 -10.40 12.84
N HIS A 50 2.61 -9.60 11.86
CA HIS A 50 2.45 -8.14 11.86
C HIS A 50 2.45 -7.61 10.42
N THR A 51 2.42 -6.29 10.26
CA THR A 51 2.42 -5.62 8.96
C THR A 51 3.62 -4.69 8.83
N ALA A 52 4.43 -4.94 7.80
CA ALA A 52 5.52 -4.05 7.37
C ALA A 52 5.01 -3.12 6.25
N VAL A 53 5.76 -2.07 5.94
CA VAL A 53 5.40 -1.10 4.89
C VAL A 53 6.55 -0.91 3.91
N SER A 54 6.22 -0.59 2.67
CA SER A 54 7.17 -0.19 1.64
C SER A 54 6.82 1.19 1.09
N LEU A 55 7.85 1.93 0.67
CA LEU A 55 7.75 3.24 0.03
C LEU A 55 8.53 3.18 -1.28
N THR A 56 7.83 3.16 -2.40
CA THR A 56 8.39 3.26 -3.74
C THR A 56 8.49 4.74 -4.11
N LEU A 57 9.73 5.21 -4.22
CA LEU A 57 10.07 6.61 -4.44
C LEU A 57 10.56 6.81 -5.89
N PRO A 58 10.34 7.99 -6.48
CA PRO A 58 10.59 8.23 -7.90
C PRO A 58 12.09 8.19 -8.25
N ASP A 59 12.97 8.43 -7.29
CA ASP A 59 14.41 8.36 -7.48
C ASP A 59 15.17 7.86 -6.25
N PRO A 60 16.42 7.37 -6.43
CA PRO A 60 17.26 6.88 -5.35
C PRO A 60 17.71 7.94 -4.35
N ALA A 61 17.74 9.22 -4.73
CA ALA A 61 18.17 10.29 -3.84
C ALA A 61 17.11 10.55 -2.76
N ALA A 62 15.82 10.55 -3.14
CA ALA A 62 14.69 10.60 -2.21
C ALA A 62 14.73 9.42 -1.23
N ALA A 63 14.94 8.20 -1.73
CA ALA A 63 15.05 7.01 -0.87
C ALA A 63 16.25 7.09 0.09
N GLN A 64 17.39 7.59 -0.38
CA GLN A 64 18.57 7.75 0.46
C GLN A 64 18.40 8.86 1.52
N ALA A 65 17.64 9.92 1.24
CA ALA A 65 17.28 10.95 2.20
C ALA A 65 16.33 10.40 3.28
N ALA A 66 15.28 9.67 2.87
CA ALA A 66 14.34 9.00 3.77
C ALA A 66 15.05 8.00 4.68
N TRP A 67 15.92 7.16 4.13
CA TRP A 67 16.77 6.23 4.90
C TRP A 67 17.55 6.96 6.00
N ARG A 68 18.30 8.02 5.64
CA ARG A 68 19.11 8.77 6.62
C ARG A 68 18.26 9.32 7.74
N SER A 69 17.17 10.02 7.39
CA SER A 69 16.22 10.59 8.36
C SER A 69 15.69 9.55 9.34
N LEU A 70 15.31 8.35 8.86
CA LEU A 70 14.82 7.29 9.72
C LEU A 70 15.93 6.75 10.62
N THR A 71 17.09 6.39 10.06
CA THR A 71 18.19 5.75 10.81
C THR A 71 18.90 6.68 11.81
N GLU A 72 18.90 7.99 11.57
CA GLU A 72 19.48 8.99 12.48
C GLU A 72 18.58 9.25 13.70
N THR A 73 17.27 9.02 13.57
CA THR A 73 16.29 9.26 14.65
C THR A 73 16.01 8.01 15.49
N SER A 74 16.46 6.83 15.07
CA SER A 74 16.15 5.54 15.72
C SER A 74 16.67 5.37 17.16
N GLY A 75 17.42 6.34 17.71
CA GLY A 75 18.05 6.23 19.03
C GLY A 75 17.14 6.48 20.24
N THR A 76 15.91 6.97 20.07
CA THR A 76 15.05 7.42 21.19
C THR A 76 13.59 6.96 21.14
N GLY A 77 13.24 5.99 20.28
CA GLY A 77 11.85 5.60 20.00
C GLY A 77 11.57 4.10 20.07
N ALA A 78 10.34 3.72 19.67
CA ALA A 78 9.92 2.34 19.47
C ALA A 78 10.84 1.61 18.47
N PRO A 79 10.98 0.27 18.55
CA PRO A 79 11.83 -0.49 17.64
C PRO A 79 11.41 -0.28 16.18
N LEU A 80 12.40 0.01 15.32
CA LEU A 80 12.23 0.34 13.91
C LEU A 80 13.24 -0.44 13.09
N GLY A 81 12.74 -1.31 12.20
CA GLY A 81 13.48 -1.93 11.12
C GLY A 81 13.38 -1.09 9.85
N VAL A 82 14.51 -0.87 9.17
CA VAL A 82 14.55 -0.16 7.88
C VAL A 82 15.41 -0.96 6.91
N PHE A 83 15.00 -1.04 5.65
CA PHE A 83 15.76 -1.66 4.57
C PHE A 83 15.84 -0.78 3.32
N LEU A 84 17.05 -0.60 2.78
CA LEU A 84 17.25 0.06 1.48
C LEU A 84 18.44 -0.55 0.73
N ALA A 85 18.17 -1.09 -0.46
CA ALA A 85 19.19 -1.55 -1.41
C ALA A 85 20.28 -2.45 -0.77
N GLY A 86 19.85 -3.47 -0.03
CA GLY A 86 20.75 -4.44 0.62
C GLY A 86 21.28 -4.03 1.98
N ARG A 87 20.91 -2.85 2.49
CA ARG A 87 21.29 -2.37 3.82
C ARG A 87 20.09 -2.46 4.76
N GLY A 88 20.25 -3.18 5.87
CA GLY A 88 19.29 -3.24 6.97
C GLY A 88 19.75 -2.41 8.17
N HIS A 89 18.81 -1.81 8.90
CA HIS A 89 19.04 -1.08 10.15
C HIS A 89 17.96 -1.43 11.17
N GLY A 90 18.33 -1.48 12.45
CA GLY A 90 17.42 -1.80 13.56
C GLY A 90 17.47 -3.27 13.99
N PRO A 91 16.49 -3.71 14.80
CA PRO A 91 16.38 -5.11 15.21
C PRO A 91 16.28 -6.05 14.01
N ALA A 92 17.06 -7.13 14.00
CA ALA A 92 17.18 -8.02 12.85
C ALA A 92 15.84 -8.54 12.31
N PRO A 93 14.88 -8.99 13.15
CA PRO A 93 13.57 -9.46 12.65
C PRO A 93 12.80 -8.37 11.88
N LEU A 94 12.82 -7.13 12.38
CA LEU A 94 12.13 -6.01 11.73
C LEU A 94 12.85 -5.56 10.44
N ALA A 95 14.18 -5.58 10.45
CA ALA A 95 14.97 -5.26 9.25
C ALA A 95 14.77 -6.31 8.14
N GLU A 96 14.61 -7.59 8.50
CA GLU A 96 14.30 -8.68 7.57
C GLU A 96 12.88 -8.55 7.00
N ALA A 97 11.89 -8.25 7.85
CA ALA A 97 10.52 -7.98 7.42
C ALA A 97 10.43 -6.76 6.48
N ALA A 98 11.13 -5.67 6.83
CA ALA A 98 11.28 -4.50 5.96
C ALA A 98 11.92 -4.87 4.61
N ALA A 99 12.93 -5.74 4.60
CA ALA A 99 13.54 -6.23 3.37
C ALA A 99 12.55 -7.03 2.51
N GLY A 100 11.73 -7.88 3.12
CA GLY A 100 10.67 -8.62 2.43
C GLY A 100 9.64 -7.70 1.78
N ALA A 101 9.14 -6.71 2.53
CA ALA A 101 8.22 -5.70 2.00
C ALA A 101 8.82 -4.93 0.81
N ALA A 102 10.09 -4.50 0.93
CA ALA A 102 10.77 -3.82 -0.15
C ALA A 102 10.97 -4.71 -1.38
N ALA A 103 11.24 -6.00 -1.20
CA ALA A 103 11.42 -6.95 -2.29
C ALA A 103 10.10 -7.21 -3.05
N GLU A 104 8.99 -7.41 -2.34
CA GLU A 104 7.67 -7.59 -2.97
C GLU A 104 7.24 -6.34 -3.77
N ALA A 105 7.45 -5.15 -3.20
CA ALA A 105 7.12 -3.90 -3.86
C ALA A 105 8.03 -3.64 -5.08
N ALA A 106 9.34 -3.92 -4.98
CA ALA A 106 10.25 -3.81 -6.13
C ALA A 106 9.89 -4.78 -7.26
N ALA A 107 9.37 -5.96 -6.93
CA ALA A 107 8.89 -6.96 -7.89
C ALA A 107 7.46 -6.70 -8.38
N LEU A 108 6.74 -5.71 -7.83
CA LEU A 108 5.31 -5.47 -8.08
C LEU A 108 4.46 -6.74 -7.93
N SER A 109 4.85 -7.60 -6.98
CA SER A 109 4.28 -8.94 -6.80
C SER A 109 3.34 -9.04 -5.60
N GLY A 110 3.32 -8.03 -4.74
CA GLY A 110 2.50 -8.00 -3.54
C GLY A 110 2.49 -6.64 -2.85
N GLY A 111 1.62 -6.52 -1.86
CA GLY A 111 1.40 -5.30 -1.08
C GLY A 111 0.11 -4.58 -1.45
N ARG A 112 -0.60 -4.09 -0.44
CA ARG A 112 -1.82 -3.28 -0.61
C ARG A 112 -1.47 -1.81 -0.55
N ALA A 113 -1.74 -1.08 -1.62
CA ALA A 113 -1.44 0.34 -1.68
C ALA A 113 -2.37 1.14 -0.75
N VAL A 114 -1.78 2.08 -0.03
CA VAL A 114 -2.46 3.06 0.84
C VAL A 114 -2.32 4.45 0.24
N VAL A 115 -1.12 4.79 -0.22
CA VAL A 115 -0.81 6.02 -0.95
C VAL A 115 -0.37 5.65 -2.35
N TYR A 116 -0.94 6.31 -3.35
CA TYR A 116 -0.60 6.14 -4.75
C TYR A 116 -1.16 7.33 -5.56
N PRO A 117 -0.61 7.62 -6.75
CA PRO A 117 -1.11 8.70 -7.60
C PRO A 117 -2.63 8.65 -7.80
N GLY A 118 -3.30 9.75 -7.48
CA GLY A 118 -4.74 9.95 -7.68
C GLY A 118 -5.65 9.49 -6.53
N VAL A 119 -5.14 8.85 -5.48
CA VAL A 119 -5.96 8.34 -4.37
C VAL A 119 -6.78 9.43 -3.66
N ASP A 120 -6.19 10.62 -3.47
CA ASP A 120 -6.86 11.75 -2.79
C ASP A 120 -8.08 12.28 -3.56
N GLY A 121 -8.14 12.03 -4.87
CA GLY A 121 -9.28 12.38 -5.71
C GLY A 121 -10.49 11.44 -5.58
N LEU A 122 -10.31 10.28 -4.93
CA LEU A 122 -11.34 9.26 -4.80
C LEU A 122 -12.29 9.55 -3.62
N THR A 123 -12.90 10.73 -3.62
CA THR A 123 -13.86 11.14 -2.59
C THR A 123 -15.29 11.01 -3.09
N GLY A 124 -15.95 9.88 -2.83
CA GLY A 124 -17.38 9.69 -3.10
C GLY A 124 -17.69 8.65 -4.16
N THR A 125 -18.48 9.02 -5.16
CA THR A 125 -18.84 8.12 -6.27
C THR A 125 -18.07 8.55 -7.51
N VAL A 126 -17.41 7.60 -8.18
CA VAL A 126 -16.70 7.82 -9.45
C VAL A 126 -17.11 6.76 -10.45
N THR A 127 -16.91 7.01 -11.74
CA THR A 127 -17.08 5.97 -12.77
C THR A 127 -15.85 5.06 -12.82
N VAL A 128 -16.02 3.84 -13.34
CA VAL A 128 -14.90 2.95 -13.69
C VAL A 128 -13.88 3.64 -14.60
N ALA A 129 -14.37 4.38 -15.61
CA ALA A 129 -13.52 5.12 -16.54
C ALA A 129 -12.69 6.21 -15.83
N ASP A 130 -13.32 7.02 -14.97
CA ASP A 130 -12.62 8.06 -14.21
C ASP A 130 -11.58 7.48 -13.26
N LEU A 131 -11.90 6.37 -12.59
CA LEU A 131 -10.99 5.70 -11.66
C LEU A 131 -9.72 5.25 -12.39
N LEU A 132 -9.84 4.57 -13.53
CA LEU A 132 -8.69 4.11 -14.32
C LEU A 132 -7.92 5.24 -14.98
N ALA A 133 -8.58 6.33 -15.37
CA ALA A 133 -7.94 7.46 -16.04
C ALA A 133 -7.16 8.38 -15.08
N ARG A 134 -7.56 8.45 -13.81
CA ARG A 134 -7.07 9.45 -12.85
C ARG A 134 -6.17 8.87 -11.76
N THR A 135 -6.03 7.55 -11.70
CA THR A 135 -5.27 6.89 -10.63
C THR A 135 -4.24 5.92 -11.19
N ALA A 136 -3.32 5.48 -10.34
CA ALA A 136 -2.36 4.44 -10.69
C ALA A 136 -2.98 3.03 -10.83
N ILE A 137 -4.28 2.86 -10.55
CA ILE A 137 -4.95 1.56 -10.65
C ILE A 137 -5.02 1.14 -12.12
N THR A 138 -4.49 -0.04 -12.43
CA THR A 138 -4.43 -0.52 -13.81
C THR A 138 -5.55 -1.50 -14.14
N ARG A 139 -6.15 -2.14 -13.12
CA ARG A 139 -7.14 -3.19 -13.32
C ARG A 139 -8.20 -3.20 -12.23
N LEU A 140 -9.45 -3.44 -12.64
CA LEU A 140 -10.59 -3.67 -11.75
C LEU A 140 -11.06 -5.12 -11.91
N VAL A 141 -11.40 -5.76 -10.79
CA VAL A 141 -11.97 -7.12 -10.78
C VAL A 141 -13.21 -7.12 -9.90
N VAL A 142 -14.35 -7.56 -10.43
CA VAL A 142 -15.57 -7.73 -9.64
C VAL A 142 -15.57 -9.15 -9.06
N LEU A 143 -15.58 -9.27 -7.73
CA LEU A 143 -15.60 -10.56 -7.07
C LEU A 143 -16.93 -11.29 -7.35
N GLY A 144 -16.85 -12.56 -7.70
CA GLY A 144 -18.00 -13.37 -8.10
C GLY A 144 -18.34 -13.30 -9.60
N SER A 145 -17.65 -12.44 -10.36
CA SER A 145 -17.71 -12.43 -11.83
C SER A 145 -16.55 -13.23 -12.44
N PRO A 146 -16.68 -13.72 -13.68
CA PRO A 146 -15.57 -14.24 -14.47
C PRO A 146 -14.37 -13.27 -14.49
N ALA A 147 -13.15 -13.81 -14.42
CA ALA A 147 -11.93 -13.01 -14.26
C ALA A 147 -11.58 -12.13 -15.49
N ASP A 148 -12.12 -12.47 -16.65
CA ASP A 148 -12.01 -11.74 -17.91
C ASP A 148 -13.14 -10.72 -18.11
N GLU A 149 -14.20 -10.78 -17.30
CA GLU A 149 -15.28 -9.81 -17.33
C GLU A 149 -14.83 -8.48 -16.72
N ARG A 150 -14.94 -7.42 -17.52
CA ARG A 150 -14.61 -6.05 -17.09
C ARG A 150 -15.89 -5.28 -16.77
N PRO A 151 -15.93 -4.52 -15.65
CA PRO A 151 -17.08 -3.69 -15.36
C PRO A 151 -17.26 -2.62 -16.44
N ALA A 152 -18.51 -2.24 -16.70
CA ALA A 152 -18.83 -1.23 -17.70
C ALA A 152 -18.13 0.11 -17.35
N PRO A 153 -17.60 0.85 -18.33
CA PRO A 153 -16.86 2.09 -18.07
C PRO A 153 -17.65 3.16 -17.31
N ASP A 154 -18.97 3.19 -17.48
CA ASP A 154 -19.92 4.09 -16.83
C ASP A 154 -20.46 3.57 -15.49
N ALA A 155 -20.12 2.34 -15.10
CA ALA A 155 -20.52 1.80 -13.80
C ALA A 155 -19.97 2.65 -12.66
N GLU A 156 -20.84 2.97 -11.69
CA GLU A 156 -20.50 3.78 -10.54
C GLU A 156 -19.83 2.97 -9.44
N VAL A 157 -18.73 3.49 -8.89
CA VAL A 157 -17.96 2.93 -7.77
C VAL A 157 -18.07 3.86 -6.56
N LEU A 158 -18.61 3.34 -5.46
CA LEU A 158 -18.67 4.00 -4.15
C LEU A 158 -17.33 3.83 -3.43
N THR A 159 -16.45 4.83 -3.49
CA THR A 159 -15.06 4.71 -3.00
C THR A 159 -14.92 4.82 -1.49
N ALA A 160 -15.88 5.48 -0.82
CA ALA A 160 -15.90 5.72 0.63
C ALA A 160 -14.59 6.29 1.24
N ARG A 161 -13.74 6.94 0.42
CA ARG A 161 -12.39 7.40 0.79
C ARG A 161 -11.48 6.28 1.33
N HIS A 162 -11.76 5.04 0.97
CA HIS A 162 -10.95 3.89 1.35
C HIS A 162 -10.85 2.92 0.17
N VAL A 163 -9.79 3.08 -0.62
CA VAL A 163 -9.56 2.31 -1.84
C VAL A 163 -8.18 1.66 -1.71
N ARG A 164 -8.17 0.33 -1.57
CA ARG A 164 -6.98 -0.46 -1.26
C ARG A 164 -6.68 -1.46 -2.38
N PRO A 165 -6.14 -1.01 -3.51
CA PRO A 165 -5.72 -1.92 -4.57
C PRO A 165 -4.46 -2.69 -4.13
N GLU A 166 -4.22 -3.84 -4.77
CA GLU A 166 -3.11 -4.73 -4.46
C GLU A 166 -2.24 -4.94 -5.70
N TRP A 167 -0.92 -4.95 -5.51
CA TRP A 167 0.00 -5.38 -6.56
C TRP A 167 -0.13 -6.87 -6.82
N ARG A 168 -0.42 -7.24 -8.06
CA ARG A 168 -0.51 -8.62 -8.52
C ARG A 168 0.10 -8.74 -9.90
N ALA A 169 1.21 -9.47 -9.99
CA ALA A 169 1.90 -9.73 -11.26
C ALA A 169 2.17 -8.47 -12.10
N GLY A 170 2.60 -7.37 -11.46
CA GLY A 170 2.89 -6.10 -12.14
C GLY A 170 1.68 -5.18 -12.37
N GLU A 171 0.46 -5.62 -12.04
CA GLU A 171 -0.75 -4.80 -12.12
C GLU A 171 -1.17 -4.30 -10.73
N LEU A 172 -1.63 -3.05 -10.63
CA LEU A 172 -2.26 -2.53 -9.41
C LEU A 172 -3.77 -2.79 -9.53
N VAL A 173 -4.22 -3.86 -8.89
CA VAL A 173 -5.56 -4.42 -9.05
C VAL A 173 -6.47 -4.01 -7.91
N LEU A 174 -7.61 -3.38 -8.21
CA LEU A 174 -8.65 -3.09 -7.23
C LEU A 174 -9.77 -4.14 -7.30
N PRO A 175 -9.93 -4.99 -6.26
CA PRO A 175 -11.10 -5.85 -6.13
C PRO A 175 -12.33 -5.02 -5.72
N LEU A 176 -13.43 -5.25 -6.44
CA LEU A 176 -14.73 -4.62 -6.24
C LEU A 176 -15.79 -5.68 -5.89
N VAL A 177 -16.83 -5.26 -5.21
CA VAL A 177 -18.04 -6.04 -4.93
C VAL A 177 -19.29 -5.28 -5.37
N PRO A 178 -20.40 -5.98 -5.72
CA PRO A 178 -21.69 -5.34 -5.91
C PRO A 178 -22.12 -4.55 -4.66
N ALA A 179 -22.72 -3.39 -4.88
CA ALA A 179 -23.22 -2.49 -3.87
C ALA A 179 -24.67 -2.06 -4.17
N VAL A 180 -25.29 -1.39 -3.20
CA VAL A 180 -26.68 -0.94 -3.31
C VAL A 180 -26.90 -0.04 -4.54
N GLY A 181 -28.05 -0.21 -5.19
CA GLY A 181 -28.43 0.61 -6.34
C GLY A 181 -27.74 0.23 -7.65
N GLY A 182 -27.25 -1.00 -7.79
CA GLY A 182 -26.56 -1.46 -9.00
C GLY A 182 -25.14 -0.91 -9.15
N ARG A 183 -24.57 -0.42 -8.04
CA ARG A 183 -23.22 0.16 -7.99
C ARG A 183 -22.18 -0.90 -7.63
N LEU A 184 -20.92 -0.49 -7.68
CA LEU A 184 -19.79 -1.25 -7.16
C LEU A 184 -19.19 -0.53 -5.95
N ALA A 185 -18.46 -1.25 -5.10
CA ALA A 185 -17.65 -0.69 -4.02
C ALA A 185 -16.33 -1.47 -3.89
N PRO A 186 -15.25 -0.85 -3.40
CA PRO A 186 -14.05 -1.57 -2.98
C PRO A 186 -14.40 -2.73 -2.03
N PHE A 187 -13.77 -3.88 -2.23
CA PHE A 187 -13.97 -5.04 -1.37
C PHE A 187 -13.56 -4.79 0.07
N GLU A 188 -12.45 -4.07 0.27
CA GLU A 188 -11.95 -3.75 1.61
C GLU A 188 -12.74 -2.58 2.21
N VAL A 189 -13.11 -2.72 3.48
CA VAL A 189 -13.79 -1.69 4.25
C VAL A 189 -12.85 -1.16 5.34
N PRO A 190 -12.85 0.16 5.65
CA PRO A 190 -11.86 0.77 6.54
C PRO A 190 -11.91 0.30 8.00
N ASN A 191 -13.05 -0.19 8.44
CA ASN A 191 -13.24 -0.78 9.77
C ASN A 191 -14.08 -2.05 9.60
N PRO A 192 -13.48 -3.17 9.16
CA PRO A 192 -14.24 -4.40 9.08
C PRO A 192 -14.71 -4.73 10.49
N THR A 193 -16.00 -4.99 10.65
CA THR A 193 -16.49 -5.66 11.86
C THR A 193 -15.65 -6.92 12.00
N PRO A 194 -14.98 -7.16 13.15
CA PRO A 194 -14.22 -8.39 13.32
C PRO A 194 -15.14 -9.55 12.97
N CYS A 195 -14.78 -10.31 11.94
CA CYS A 195 -15.45 -11.58 11.74
C CYS A 195 -15.11 -12.41 12.97
N CYS A 196 -16.13 -12.78 13.73
CA CYS A 196 -16.00 -13.66 14.89
C CYS A 196 -15.27 -14.93 14.44
N ALA A 197 -13.97 -14.98 14.64
CA ALA A 197 -13.12 -16.15 14.45
C ALA A 197 -12.49 -16.49 15.80
N ASP A 198 -13.34 -16.61 16.82
CA ASP A 198 -13.06 -17.41 18.01
C ASP A 198 -13.54 -18.83 17.71
N HIS A 199 -12.67 -19.66 17.13
CA HIS A 199 -12.84 -21.12 17.05
C HIS A 199 -11.55 -21.81 17.44
#